data_AF-A0A8S9P7Z5-F1
#
_entry.id   AF-A0A8S9P7Z5-F1
#
_cell.length_a   1.000
_cell.length_b   1.000
_cell.length_c   1.000
_cell.angle_alpha   90.00
_cell.angle_beta   90.00
_cell.angle_gamma   90.00
#
_symmetry.space_group_name_H-M   'P 1'
#
loop_
_entity.id
_entity.type
_entity.pdbx_description
1 polymer ?
#
loop_
_entity_poly.entity_id
_entity_poly.type
_entity_poly.pdbx_seq_one_letter_code
_entity_poly.pdbx_strand_id
1 'polypeptide(L)'
;MTSRKRSSKKKTSPQSSSGNLWTNEEIVPKEEFEVEQEEKEATSPTYLKTLREFYRVPSWVVFRVPVHGESVEDPPEGFFTCYKDFLTCCRMWFPIPEAIVCVLDRFELSISQLNVAPLQNFLGVLILSYELGMELSPDDFEGIWSTRKASIDYSYRMAPKRHMSIIQRHTSNAKGWFEHFFYVRIDGASVEENCLPLFRGK
;
A
#
# COMPACT_ATOMS: atom_id res chain seq x y z
N MET A 1 47.12 44.87 42.18
CA MET A 1 48.49 44.45 41.85
C MET A 1 48.42 43.63 40.57
N THR A 2 48.75 44.25 39.42
CA THR A 2 49.90 43.93 38.53
C THR A 2 49.67 42.70 37.65
N SER A 3 49.93 42.63 36.34
CA SER A 3 50.52 43.50 35.28
C SER A 3 50.65 42.57 34.04
N ARG A 4 50.42 42.92 32.75
CA ARG A 4 51.35 43.51 31.74
C ARG A 4 50.78 43.15 30.33
N LYS A 5 50.53 44.09 29.40
CA LYS A 5 51.39 44.70 28.33
C LYS A 5 51.49 43.91 26.99
N ARG A 6 51.00 44.48 25.86
CA ARG A 6 51.77 44.94 24.64
C ARG A 6 50.94 44.99 23.32
N SER A 7 50.90 46.18 22.72
CA SER A 7 51.08 46.62 21.30
C SER A 7 50.68 45.76 20.08
N SER A 8 49.94 46.34 19.11
CA SER A 8 50.44 46.80 17.77
C SER A 8 49.41 46.73 16.61
N LYS A 9 49.50 47.75 15.75
CA LYS A 9 48.64 48.22 14.64
C LYS A 9 48.46 47.27 13.44
N LYS A 10 47.33 47.40 12.72
CA LYS A 10 47.16 46.97 11.31
C LYS A 10 46.66 48.15 10.46
N LYS A 11 47.35 48.42 9.35
CA LYS A 11 47.08 49.46 8.34
C LYS A 11 46.19 48.91 7.22
N THR A 12 45.34 49.76 6.63
CA THR A 12 44.53 49.49 5.43
C THR A 12 44.74 50.62 4.42
N SER A 13 44.71 50.31 3.13
CA SER A 13 44.73 51.24 1.98
C SER A 13 43.88 50.67 0.82
N PRO A 14 43.44 51.49 -0.18
CA PRO A 14 42.04 51.48 -0.65
C PRO A 14 41.79 51.20 -2.17
N GLN A 15 40.49 51.02 -2.47
CA GLN A 15 39.66 51.35 -3.67
C GLN A 15 40.08 51.06 -5.13
N SER A 16 39.13 50.52 -5.92
CA SER A 16 38.79 51.00 -7.29
C SER A 16 37.51 50.37 -7.89
N SER A 17 36.84 51.13 -8.80
CA SER A 17 35.93 50.74 -9.92
C SER A 17 34.52 50.22 -9.57
N SER A 18 33.35 50.80 -9.90
CA SER A 18 32.73 51.47 -11.07
C SER A 18 31.81 50.57 -11.93
N GLY A 19 30.49 50.79 -11.81
CA GLY A 19 29.54 50.94 -12.96
C GLY A 19 28.88 49.72 -13.62
N ASN A 20 27.54 49.68 -13.48
CA ASN A 20 26.48 49.15 -14.39
C ASN A 20 26.14 47.65 -14.22
N LEU A 21 24.90 47.14 -14.37
CA LEU A 21 23.80 47.48 -15.28
C LEU A 21 22.47 46.81 -14.80
N TRP A 22 21.31 47.40 -15.14
CA TRP A 22 19.95 46.95 -14.82
C TRP A 22 19.60 45.51 -15.23
N THR A 23 18.74 44.84 -14.45
CA THR A 23 17.71 43.91 -14.97
C THR A 23 16.42 44.04 -14.16
N ASN A 24 15.31 44.15 -14.87
CA ASN A 24 13.95 44.23 -14.34
C ASN A 24 13.50 42.84 -13.89
N GLU A 25 12.93 42.72 -12.69
CA GLU A 25 12.17 41.52 -12.30
C GLU A 25 10.82 41.55 -13.03
N GLU A 26 10.72 40.76 -14.08
CA GLU A 26 9.46 40.44 -14.75
C GLU A 26 8.69 39.46 -13.85
N ILE A 27 7.56 39.93 -13.31
CA ILE A 27 6.63 39.11 -12.53
C ILE A 27 5.96 38.14 -13.50
N VAL A 28 6.46 36.92 -13.55
CA VAL A 28 5.82 35.80 -14.26
C VAL A 28 4.47 35.51 -13.60
N PRO A 29 3.35 35.47 -14.35
CA PRO A 29 2.08 35.04 -13.78
C PRO A 29 2.22 33.60 -13.30
N LYS A 30 1.84 33.33 -12.05
CA LYS A 30 1.67 31.97 -11.58
C LYS A 30 0.54 31.35 -12.40
N GLU A 31 0.89 30.44 -13.29
CA GLU A 31 -0.08 29.49 -13.84
C GLU A 31 -0.70 28.77 -12.65
N GLU A 32 -1.96 29.07 -12.38
CA GLU A 32 -2.82 28.16 -11.63
C GLU A 32 -2.90 26.89 -12.47
N PHE A 33 -2.11 25.89 -12.08
CA PHE A 33 -2.33 24.53 -12.54
C PHE A 33 -3.74 24.15 -12.11
N GLU A 34 -4.68 24.25 -13.05
CA GLU A 34 -5.92 23.50 -12.98
C GLU A 34 -5.52 22.05 -12.76
N VAL A 35 -5.80 21.56 -11.55
CA VAL A 35 -5.76 20.14 -11.26
C VAL A 35 -6.81 19.53 -12.17
N GLU A 36 -6.38 18.98 -13.30
CA GLU A 36 -7.19 18.04 -14.06
C GLU A 36 -7.72 17.04 -13.04
N GLN A 37 -9.03 17.11 -12.79
CA GLN A 37 -9.72 16.10 -12.03
C GLN A 37 -9.51 14.82 -12.80
N GLU A 38 -8.58 14.00 -12.31
CA GLU A 38 -8.39 12.64 -12.77
C GLU A 38 -9.76 11.99 -12.71
N GLU A 39 -10.36 11.82 -13.89
CA GLU A 39 -11.71 11.30 -14.03
C GLU A 39 -11.73 9.95 -13.34
N LYS A 40 -12.52 9.85 -12.27
CA LYS A 40 -12.57 8.71 -11.37
C LYS A 40 -12.98 7.48 -12.18
N GLU A 41 -12.01 6.76 -12.73
CA GLU A 41 -12.24 5.68 -13.68
C GLU A 41 -12.93 4.54 -12.93
N ALA A 42 -14.27 4.55 -12.94
CA ALA A 42 -15.07 3.58 -12.23
C ALA A 42 -14.69 2.18 -12.71
N THR A 43 -14.59 1.22 -11.76
CA THR A 43 -14.30 -0.17 -12.10
C THR A 43 -15.28 -0.66 -13.17
N SER A 44 -14.79 -0.93 -14.38
CA SER A 44 -15.61 -1.35 -15.52
C SER A 44 -15.31 -2.79 -15.95
N PRO A 45 -16.23 -3.46 -16.67
CA PRO A 45 -15.97 -4.82 -17.17
C PRO A 45 -14.73 -4.90 -18.08
N THR A 46 -14.53 -3.89 -18.92
CA THR A 46 -13.35 -3.79 -19.80
C THR A 46 -12.07 -3.63 -18.99
N TYR A 47 -12.11 -2.78 -17.96
CA TYR A 47 -10.98 -2.57 -17.06
C TYR A 47 -10.58 -3.87 -16.34
N LEU A 48 -11.56 -4.60 -15.80
CA LEU A 48 -11.32 -5.89 -15.12
C LEU A 48 -10.79 -6.97 -16.07
N LYS A 49 -11.19 -6.95 -17.34
CA LYS A 49 -10.64 -7.82 -18.38
C LYS A 49 -9.15 -7.52 -18.62
N THR A 50 -8.79 -6.24 -18.75
CA THR A 50 -7.38 -5.83 -18.92
C THR A 50 -6.53 -6.22 -17.71
N LEU A 51 -7.02 -5.99 -16.48
CA LEU A 51 -6.32 -6.41 -15.27
C LEU A 51 -6.08 -7.93 -15.25
N ARG A 52 -7.11 -8.71 -15.57
CA ARG A 52 -7.02 -10.17 -15.63
C ARG A 52 -5.92 -10.63 -16.59
N GLU A 53 -5.90 -10.09 -17.80
CA GLU A 53 -4.93 -10.46 -18.82
C GLU A 53 -3.50 -10.08 -18.40
N PHE A 54 -3.31 -8.86 -17.88
CA PHE A 54 -2.00 -8.37 -17.50
C PHE A 54 -1.40 -9.14 -16.30
N TYR A 55 -2.21 -9.41 -15.27
CA TYR A 55 -1.79 -10.13 -14.07
C TYR A 55 -1.98 -11.64 -14.15
N ARG A 56 -2.34 -12.15 -15.34
CA ARG A 56 -2.54 -13.59 -15.61
C ARG A 56 -3.49 -14.26 -14.63
N VAL A 57 -4.55 -13.56 -14.21
CA VAL A 57 -5.57 -14.15 -13.36
C VAL A 57 -6.33 -15.20 -14.19
N PRO A 58 -6.48 -16.44 -13.70
CA PRO A 58 -7.16 -17.48 -14.45
C PRO A 58 -8.60 -17.12 -14.81
N SER A 59 -9.06 -17.58 -15.98
CA SER A 59 -10.40 -17.23 -16.50
C SER A 59 -11.55 -17.74 -15.63
N TRP A 60 -11.31 -18.82 -14.89
CA TRP A 60 -12.27 -19.44 -13.97
C TRP A 60 -12.46 -18.68 -12.65
N VAL A 61 -11.57 -17.74 -12.30
CA VAL A 61 -11.83 -16.79 -11.21
C VAL A 61 -12.90 -15.81 -11.68
N VAL A 62 -14.00 -15.67 -10.95
CA VAL A 62 -15.12 -14.82 -11.38
C VAL A 62 -15.04 -13.46 -10.72
N PHE A 63 -14.91 -12.42 -11.55
CA PHE A 63 -14.96 -11.02 -11.13
C PHE A 63 -16.35 -10.44 -11.38
N ARG A 64 -16.79 -9.56 -10.49
CA ARG A 64 -18.03 -8.81 -10.61
C ARG A 64 -17.75 -7.33 -10.32
N VAL A 65 -18.27 -6.47 -11.20
CA VAL A 65 -18.23 -5.02 -11.03
C VAL A 65 -19.26 -4.62 -9.95
N PRO A 66 -18.91 -3.72 -9.01
CA PRO A 66 -19.87 -3.18 -8.06
C PRO A 66 -20.97 -2.40 -8.77
N VAL A 67 -22.22 -2.57 -8.36
CA VAL A 67 -23.32 -1.72 -8.85
C VAL A 67 -23.55 -0.54 -7.90
N HIS A 68 -24.31 0.45 -8.37
CA HIS A 68 -24.56 1.65 -7.58
C HIS A 68 -25.20 1.31 -6.22
N GLY A 69 -24.58 1.79 -5.13
CA GLY A 69 -25.02 1.56 -3.75
C GLY A 69 -24.33 0.39 -3.04
N GLU A 70 -23.59 -0.47 -3.75
CA GLU A 70 -22.80 -1.52 -3.10
C GLU A 70 -21.51 -0.94 -2.50
N SER A 71 -21.09 -1.48 -1.36
CA SER A 71 -19.94 -1.00 -0.59
C SER A 71 -18.85 -2.07 -0.47
N VAL A 72 -17.65 -1.65 -0.05
CA VAL A 72 -16.55 -2.56 0.23
C VAL A 72 -16.78 -3.42 1.48
N GLU A 73 -17.67 -2.96 2.37
CA GLU A 73 -17.92 -3.47 3.71
C GLU A 73 -18.96 -4.59 3.71
N ASP A 74 -19.92 -4.51 2.79
CA ASP A 74 -21.02 -5.46 2.65
C ASP A 74 -21.02 -6.03 1.22
N PRO A 75 -20.08 -6.94 0.92
CA PRO A 75 -20.04 -7.56 -0.39
C PRO A 75 -21.27 -8.46 -0.61
N PRO A 76 -21.73 -8.62 -1.86
CA PRO A 76 -22.84 -9.50 -2.18
C PRO A 76 -22.59 -10.95 -1.73
N GLU A 77 -23.66 -11.66 -1.36
CA GLU A 77 -23.57 -13.04 -0.87
C GLU A 77 -22.76 -13.93 -1.83
N GLY A 78 -21.79 -14.65 -1.27
CA GLY A 78 -20.89 -15.51 -2.03
C GLY A 78 -19.75 -14.78 -2.74
N PHE A 79 -19.54 -13.49 -2.46
CA PHE A 79 -18.40 -12.71 -2.95
C PHE A 79 -17.62 -12.06 -1.81
N PHE A 80 -16.36 -11.73 -2.07
CA PHE A 80 -15.56 -10.86 -1.22
C PHE A 80 -15.05 -9.64 -2.01
N THR A 81 -14.77 -8.55 -1.31
CA THR A 81 -14.18 -7.34 -1.90
C THR A 81 -12.69 -7.54 -2.16
N CYS A 82 -12.26 -7.27 -3.40
CA CYS A 82 -10.86 -7.22 -3.80
C CYS A 82 -10.53 -5.84 -4.38
N TYR A 83 -9.41 -5.26 -3.95
CA TYR A 83 -8.93 -4.00 -4.51
C TYR A 83 -8.04 -4.26 -5.72
N LYS A 84 -8.04 -3.32 -6.67
CA LYS A 84 -7.06 -3.26 -7.77
C LYS A 84 -5.64 -3.46 -7.25
N ASP A 85 -5.29 -2.75 -6.18
CA ASP A 85 -3.93 -2.72 -5.64
C ASP A 85 -3.45 -4.06 -5.08
N PHE A 86 -4.38 -4.97 -4.74
CA PHE A 86 -4.00 -6.33 -4.37
C PHE A 86 -3.39 -7.09 -5.56
N LEU A 87 -3.87 -6.84 -6.77
CA LEU A 87 -3.29 -7.42 -7.98
C LEU A 87 -2.07 -6.61 -8.46
N THR A 88 -2.16 -5.28 -8.46
CA THR A 88 -1.13 -4.43 -9.07
C THR A 88 0.13 -4.27 -8.22
N CYS A 89 -0.06 -4.01 -6.92
CA CYS A 89 1.01 -3.71 -5.97
C CYS A 89 1.42 -4.95 -5.15
N CYS A 90 0.46 -5.73 -4.67
CA CYS A 90 0.75 -6.92 -3.86
C CYS A 90 1.07 -8.16 -4.72
N ARG A 91 0.71 -8.15 -6.02
CA ARG A 91 0.82 -9.32 -6.92
C ARG A 91 0.14 -10.56 -6.34
N MET A 92 -0.98 -10.36 -5.63
CA MET A 92 -1.79 -11.45 -5.10
C MET A 92 -2.22 -12.38 -6.25
N TRP A 93 -2.16 -13.68 -6.01
CA TRP A 93 -2.52 -14.70 -6.98
C TRP A 93 -3.72 -15.51 -6.50
N PHE A 94 -4.29 -16.28 -7.43
CA PHE A 94 -5.42 -17.17 -7.19
C PHE A 94 -5.06 -18.62 -7.54
N PRO A 95 -5.55 -19.61 -6.77
CA PRO A 95 -6.36 -19.44 -5.56
C PRO A 95 -5.55 -18.80 -4.41
N ILE A 96 -6.23 -18.09 -3.51
CA ILE A 96 -5.64 -17.54 -2.28
C ILE A 96 -5.19 -18.74 -1.43
N PRO A 97 -3.89 -18.84 -1.09
CA PRO A 97 -3.36 -19.98 -0.33
C PRO A 97 -3.94 -20.09 1.08
N GLU A 98 -4.04 -21.33 1.58
CA GLU A 98 -4.46 -21.65 2.96
C GLU A 98 -3.73 -20.84 4.01
N ALA A 99 -2.41 -20.68 3.86
CA ALA A 99 -1.59 -19.90 4.80
C ALA A 99 -2.11 -18.46 4.99
N ILE A 100 -2.63 -17.84 3.92
CA ILE A 100 -3.23 -16.50 3.99
C ILE A 100 -4.55 -16.56 4.77
N VAL A 101 -5.40 -17.53 4.45
CA VAL A 101 -6.72 -17.67 5.08
C VAL A 101 -6.59 -17.96 6.57
N CYS A 102 -5.71 -18.89 6.96
CA CYS A 102 -5.46 -19.26 8.35
C CYS A 102 -4.90 -18.09 9.17
N VAL A 103 -4.03 -17.27 8.59
CA VAL A 103 -3.51 -16.08 9.30
C VAL A 103 -4.59 -15.01 9.43
N LEU A 104 -5.35 -14.75 8.36
CA LEU A 104 -6.50 -13.86 8.42
C LEU A 104 -7.50 -14.32 9.50
N ASP A 105 -7.73 -15.63 9.63
CA ASP A 105 -8.59 -16.22 10.66
C ASP A 105 -8.05 -15.98 12.07
N ARG A 106 -6.76 -16.27 12.29
CA ARG A 106 -6.08 -15.99 13.57
C ARG A 106 -6.18 -14.53 14.00
N PHE A 107 -6.15 -13.59 13.05
CA PHE A 107 -6.27 -12.16 13.34
C PHE A 107 -7.72 -11.64 13.33
N GLU A 108 -8.71 -12.49 13.07
CA GLU A 108 -10.13 -12.13 12.92
C GLU A 108 -10.34 -11.03 11.85
N LEU A 109 -9.62 -11.12 10.74
CA LEU A 109 -9.66 -10.15 9.64
C LEU A 109 -10.20 -10.75 8.35
N SER A 110 -11.02 -9.98 7.64
CA SER A 110 -11.29 -10.22 6.22
C SER A 110 -10.13 -9.70 5.37
N ILE A 111 -9.90 -10.33 4.20
CA ILE A 111 -8.85 -9.87 3.27
C ILE A 111 -9.08 -8.43 2.81
N SER A 112 -10.35 -8.01 2.69
CA SER A 112 -10.73 -6.64 2.29
C SER A 112 -10.43 -5.59 3.36
N GLN A 113 -10.15 -6.01 4.59
CA GLN A 113 -9.77 -5.11 5.68
C GLN A 113 -8.25 -4.86 5.72
N LEU A 114 -7.47 -5.61 4.92
CA LEU A 114 -6.03 -5.41 4.83
C LEU A 114 -5.67 -4.23 3.94
N ASN A 115 -4.75 -3.42 4.45
CA ASN A 115 -4.06 -2.44 3.62
C ASN A 115 -3.07 -3.11 2.66
N VAL A 116 -2.75 -2.42 1.55
CA VAL A 116 -1.78 -2.87 0.53
C VAL A 116 -0.41 -3.20 1.12
N ALA A 117 0.21 -2.29 1.87
CA ALA A 117 1.56 -2.49 2.40
C ALA A 117 1.66 -3.69 3.36
N PRO A 118 0.74 -3.88 4.34
CA PRO A 118 0.72 -5.09 5.14
C PRO A 118 0.52 -6.37 4.35
N LEU A 119 -0.40 -6.39 3.37
CA LEU A 119 -0.61 -7.57 2.51
C LEU A 119 0.66 -7.90 1.70
N GLN A 120 1.30 -6.89 1.12
CA GLN A 120 2.56 -7.06 0.39
C GLN A 120 3.67 -7.64 1.27
N ASN A 121 3.78 -7.17 2.52
CA ASN A 121 4.77 -7.67 3.47
C ASN A 121 4.50 -9.10 3.89
N PHE A 122 3.24 -9.39 4.16
CA PHE A 122 2.79 -10.72 4.51
C PHE A 122 3.10 -11.71 3.38
N LEU A 123 2.74 -11.37 2.13
CA LEU A 123 3.08 -12.18 0.95
C LEU A 123 4.58 -12.33 0.76
N GLY A 124 5.37 -11.27 0.99
CA GLY A 124 6.82 -11.33 0.89
C GLY A 124 7.45 -12.32 1.88
N VAL A 125 6.94 -12.37 3.12
CA VAL A 125 7.42 -13.34 4.12
C VAL A 125 6.96 -14.76 3.78
N LEU A 126 5.74 -14.92 3.28
CA LEU A 126 5.23 -16.22 2.83
C LEU A 126 6.05 -16.78 1.64
N ILE A 127 6.40 -15.94 0.67
CA ILE A 127 7.24 -16.35 -0.46
C ILE A 127 8.65 -16.72 0.04
N LEU A 128 9.23 -15.89 0.92
CA LEU A 128 10.55 -16.16 1.48
C LEU A 128 10.57 -17.46 2.29
N SER A 129 9.51 -17.79 3.03
CA SER A 129 9.45 -19.07 3.76
C SER A 129 9.46 -20.25 2.80
N TYR A 130 8.73 -20.18 1.69
CA TYR A 130 8.78 -21.21 0.66
C TYR A 130 10.15 -21.35 0.01
N GLU A 131 10.82 -20.24 -0.32
CA GLU A 131 12.18 -20.25 -0.86
C GLU A 131 13.20 -20.90 0.09
N LEU A 132 13.00 -20.74 1.40
CA LEU A 132 13.84 -21.31 2.45
C LEU A 132 13.42 -22.71 2.89
N GLY A 133 12.33 -23.27 2.35
CA GLY A 133 11.78 -24.56 2.79
C GLY A 133 11.25 -24.54 4.23
N MET A 134 10.83 -23.37 4.71
CA MET A 134 10.25 -23.17 6.03
C MET A 134 8.72 -23.23 5.95
N GLU A 135 8.14 -23.99 6.87
CA GLU A 135 6.70 -23.97 7.10
C GLU A 135 6.40 -22.95 8.21
N LEU A 136 5.56 -21.96 7.90
CA LEU A 136 5.11 -20.95 8.87
C LEU A 136 3.69 -21.28 9.30
N SER A 137 3.51 -21.45 10.61
CA SER A 137 2.19 -21.60 11.22
C SER A 137 1.53 -20.24 11.46
N PRO A 138 0.20 -20.18 11.65
CA PRO A 138 -0.46 -18.94 12.06
C PRO A 138 0.12 -18.32 13.34
N ASP A 139 0.63 -19.15 14.25
CA ASP A 139 1.22 -18.70 15.52
C ASP A 139 2.59 -18.00 15.29
N ASP A 140 3.35 -18.41 14.27
CA ASP A 140 4.57 -17.71 13.86
C ASP A 140 4.25 -16.30 13.35
N PHE A 141 3.19 -16.17 12.56
CA PHE A 141 2.70 -14.86 12.10
C PHE A 141 2.18 -14.00 13.25
N GLU A 142 1.47 -14.58 14.22
CA GLU A 142 1.09 -13.87 15.43
C GLU A 142 2.32 -13.42 16.24
N GLY A 143 3.38 -14.22 16.26
CA GLY A 143 4.67 -13.87 16.85
C GLY A 143 5.30 -12.63 16.21
N ILE A 144 5.22 -12.51 14.89
CA ILE A 144 5.88 -11.46 14.10
C ILE A 144 5.02 -10.19 13.97
N TRP A 145 3.69 -10.29 13.85
CA TRP A 145 2.80 -9.15 13.57
C TRP A 145 1.88 -8.79 14.73
N SER A 146 1.44 -7.53 14.72
CA SER A 146 0.36 -7.03 15.56
C SER A 146 -0.68 -6.31 14.70
N THR A 147 -1.94 -6.43 15.07
CA THR A 147 -3.04 -5.69 14.45
C THR A 147 -3.37 -4.44 15.26
N ARG A 148 -3.73 -3.36 14.56
CA ARG A 148 -4.34 -2.17 15.14
C ARG A 148 -5.43 -1.68 14.21
N LYS A 149 -6.56 -1.23 14.74
CA LYS A 149 -7.59 -0.54 13.95
C LYS A 149 -6.96 0.71 13.33
N ALA A 150 -7.15 0.91 12.02
CA ALA A 150 -6.62 2.09 11.35
C ALA A 150 -7.56 3.28 11.54
N SER A 151 -7.10 4.47 11.15
CA SER A 151 -7.89 5.71 11.20
C SER A 151 -8.94 5.83 10.10
N ILE A 152 -8.88 4.97 9.08
CA ILE A 152 -9.89 4.85 8.03
C ILE A 152 -10.85 3.75 8.48
N ASP A 153 -12.14 4.07 8.50
CA ASP A 153 -13.20 3.11 8.82
C ASP A 153 -13.03 1.84 7.97
N TYR A 154 -13.23 0.68 8.60
CA TYR A 154 -13.10 -0.67 8.00
C TYR A 154 -11.71 -1.16 7.59
N SER A 155 -10.63 -0.42 7.86
CA SER A 155 -9.27 -0.93 7.61
C SER A 155 -8.51 -1.28 8.90
N TYR A 156 -7.75 -2.37 8.83
CA TYR A 156 -6.83 -2.79 9.88
C TYR A 156 -5.39 -2.63 9.41
N ARG A 157 -4.56 -2.10 10.31
CA ARG A 157 -3.12 -2.06 10.12
C ARG A 157 -2.52 -3.30 10.78
N MET A 158 -2.11 -4.26 9.96
CA MET A 158 -1.12 -5.25 10.37
C MET A 158 0.28 -4.62 10.27
N ALA A 159 1.07 -4.70 11.33
CA ALA A 159 2.45 -4.20 11.35
C ALA A 159 3.36 -5.18 12.10
N PRO A 160 4.60 -5.38 11.64
CA PRO A 160 5.59 -6.14 12.39
C PRO A 160 5.73 -5.58 13.81
N LYS A 161 5.85 -6.47 14.80
CA LYS A 161 6.18 -6.11 16.17
C LYS A 161 7.56 -5.46 16.21
N ARG A 162 7.84 -4.77 17.32
CA ARG A 162 9.12 -4.07 17.52
C ARG A 162 10.29 -5.03 17.28
N HIS A 163 11.22 -4.65 16.41
CA HIS A 163 12.39 -5.44 16.01
C HIS A 163 12.09 -6.75 15.25
N MET A 164 10.86 -6.98 14.80
CA MET A 164 10.45 -8.17 14.03
C MET A 164 10.26 -7.90 12.52
N SER A 165 10.77 -6.77 12.00
CA SER A 165 10.66 -6.47 10.57
C SER A 165 11.64 -7.32 9.75
N ILE A 166 11.11 -8.26 8.98
CA ILE A 166 11.91 -9.16 8.12
C ILE A 166 12.30 -8.45 6.81
N ILE A 167 11.32 -7.87 6.13
CA ILE A 167 11.52 -7.10 4.90
C ILE A 167 11.59 -5.62 5.31
N GLN A 168 12.60 -4.86 4.84
CA GLN A 168 12.90 -3.51 5.35
C GLN A 168 12.68 -2.37 4.34
N ARG A 169 11.99 -2.64 3.23
CA ARG A 169 11.64 -1.63 2.23
C ARG A 169 10.22 -1.87 1.74
N HIS A 170 9.30 -1.01 2.16
CA HIS A 170 7.89 -1.10 1.79
C HIS A 170 7.50 0.18 1.08
N THR A 171 6.74 0.03 0.01
CA THR A 171 5.98 1.14 -0.55
C THR A 171 4.90 1.53 0.46
N SER A 172 4.84 2.81 0.82
CA SER A 172 3.68 3.34 1.55
C SER A 172 2.43 3.16 0.69
N ASN A 173 1.28 2.92 1.31
CA ASN A 173 0.02 2.90 0.57
C ASN A 173 -0.14 4.21 -0.21
N ALA A 174 -0.50 4.11 -1.49
CA ALA A 174 -0.91 5.27 -2.26
C ALA A 174 -2.16 5.90 -1.64
N LYS A 175 -2.32 7.22 -1.79
CA LYS A 175 -3.60 7.88 -1.46
C LYS A 175 -4.69 7.26 -2.34
N GLY A 176 -5.86 6.97 -1.76
CA GLY A 176 -7.00 6.42 -2.52
C GLY A 176 -6.84 4.95 -2.96
N TRP A 177 -5.92 4.17 -2.39
CA TRP A 177 -5.73 2.74 -2.76
C TRP A 177 -7.02 1.90 -2.68
N PHE A 178 -7.96 2.28 -1.84
CA PHE A 178 -9.25 1.61 -1.63
C PHE A 178 -10.34 2.04 -2.63
N GLU A 179 -10.10 3.06 -3.46
CA GLU A 179 -11.13 3.65 -4.33
C GLU A 179 -11.51 2.74 -5.51
N HIS A 180 -10.61 1.85 -5.93
CA HIS A 180 -10.81 0.95 -7.06
C HIS A 180 -10.95 -0.49 -6.56
N PHE A 181 -12.19 -0.95 -6.42
CA PHE A 181 -12.51 -2.30 -5.97
C PHE A 181 -13.46 -3.03 -6.92
N PHE A 182 -13.49 -4.35 -6.79
CA PHE A 182 -14.41 -5.27 -7.45
C PHE A 182 -14.69 -6.45 -6.53
N TYR A 183 -15.68 -7.25 -6.89
CA TYR A 183 -16.03 -8.45 -6.16
C TYR A 183 -15.44 -9.69 -6.82
N VAL A 184 -14.99 -10.64 -6.01
CA VAL A 184 -14.51 -11.94 -6.46
C VAL A 184 -15.38 -13.03 -5.84
N ARG A 185 -15.87 -13.96 -6.65
CA ARG A 185 -16.72 -15.06 -6.16
C ARG A 185 -15.92 -15.98 -5.24
N ILE A 186 -16.52 -16.40 -4.12
CA ILE A 186 -15.91 -17.31 -3.14
C ILE A 186 -16.20 -18.77 -3.52
N ASP A 187 -15.22 -19.39 -4.15
CA ASP A 187 -15.22 -20.80 -4.57
C ASP A 187 -13.78 -21.33 -4.67
N GLY A 188 -13.62 -22.61 -5.03
CA GLY A 188 -12.31 -23.25 -5.19
C GLY A 188 -11.41 -22.64 -6.28
N ALA A 189 -11.94 -21.72 -7.08
CA ALA A 189 -11.14 -20.99 -8.07
C ALA A 189 -10.41 -19.79 -7.45
N SER A 190 -11.01 -19.12 -6.47
CA SER A 190 -10.46 -17.91 -5.85
C SER A 190 -9.81 -18.16 -4.49
N VAL A 191 -10.22 -19.20 -3.76
CA VAL A 191 -9.68 -19.56 -2.44
C VAL A 191 -9.44 -21.05 -2.44
N GLU A 192 -8.39 -21.53 -1.77
CA GLU A 192 -8.18 -22.97 -1.62
C GLU A 192 -9.40 -23.66 -0.99
N GLU A 193 -9.80 -24.79 -1.57
CA GLU A 193 -11.13 -25.39 -1.35
C GLU A 193 -11.36 -25.83 0.10
N ASN A 194 -10.31 -26.32 0.76
CA ASN A 194 -10.32 -26.67 2.19
C ASN A 194 -10.56 -25.46 3.12
N CYS A 195 -10.30 -24.25 2.64
CA CYS A 195 -10.38 -23.02 3.42
C CYS A 195 -11.69 -22.23 3.22
N LEU A 196 -12.56 -22.67 2.30
CA LEU A 196 -13.83 -21.99 2.02
C LEU A 196 -14.72 -21.77 3.26
N PRO A 197 -14.84 -22.74 4.21
CA PRO A 197 -15.63 -22.51 5.42
C PRO A 197 -15.08 -21.36 6.29
N LEU A 198 -13.75 -21.29 6.44
CA LEU A 198 -13.08 -20.24 7.22
C LEU A 198 -13.19 -18.88 6.54
N PHE A 199 -13.04 -18.84 5.21
CA PHE A 199 -13.08 -17.61 4.45
C PHE A 199 -14.48 -16.97 4.43
N ARG A 200 -15.54 -17.77 4.42
CA ARG A 200 -16.94 -17.30 4.42
C ARG A 200 -17.43 -16.82 5.79
N GLY A 201 -16.80 -17.26 6.88
CA GLY A 201 -17.20 -16.92 8.24
C GLY A 201 -16.76 -15.53 8.71
N LYS A 202 -16.25 -14.69 7.80
CA LYS A 202 -15.63 -13.39 8.05
C LYS A 202 -16.53 -12.24 7.67
#